data_AF-A0A7J3M3K6-F1
#
_entry.id   AF-A0A7J3M3K6-F1
#
_cell.length_a   1.000
_cell.length_b   1.000
_cell.length_c   1.000
_cell.angle_alpha   90.00
_cell.angle_beta   90.00
_cell.angle_gamma   90.00
#
_symmetry.space_group_name_H-M   'P 1'
#
loop_
_entity.id
_entity.type
_entity.pdbx_description
1 polymer ?
#
loop_
_entity_poly.entity_id
_entity_poly.type
_entity_poly.pdbx_seq_one_letter_code
_entity_poly.pdbx_strand_id
1 'polypeptide(L)'
;MGEEDIGDRRMHPAKVQLRGFDGEEILEILKSVEKAEVVWSRDGVDLFFENVDDARIFVSKLKKRFRVASKMSTESLGFKSRARYLFVYSVRKLK
;
A
#
# COMPACT_ATOMS: atom_id res chain seq x y z
N MET A 1 -4.12 25.30 13.89
CA MET A 1 -4.51 24.73 12.59
C MET A 1 -3.40 23.75 12.25
N GLY A 2 -3.60 22.47 12.59
CA GLY A 2 -2.53 21.50 12.68
C GLY A 2 -2.03 21.09 11.29
N GLU A 3 -0.78 21.42 11.00
CA GLU A 3 0.02 20.69 10.02
C GLU A 3 0.33 19.33 10.66
N GLU A 4 -0.62 18.40 10.57
CA GLU A 4 -0.35 17.00 10.90
C GLU A 4 0.53 16.43 9.79
N ASP A 5 1.73 15.99 10.17
CA ASP A 5 2.74 15.27 9.39
C ASP A 5 2.15 14.48 8.21
N ILE A 6 2.04 15.13 7.06
CA ILE A 6 1.93 14.44 5.78
C ILE A 6 3.37 14.07 5.44
N GLY A 7 3.86 12.98 6.04
CA GLY A 7 4.99 12.23 5.50
C GLY A 7 4.82 12.17 3.99
N ASP A 8 5.81 12.67 3.26
CA ASP A 8 5.65 13.15 1.89
C ASP A 8 5.18 12.01 0.96
N ARG A 9 3.86 11.81 0.88
CA ARG A 9 3.19 10.81 0.02
C ARG A 9 3.57 10.98 -1.46
N ARG A 10 4.22 12.09 -1.82
CA ARG A 10 4.72 12.40 -3.17
C ARG A 10 6.09 11.79 -3.44
N MET A 11 6.76 11.19 -2.45
CA MET A 11 8.05 10.50 -2.61
C MET A 11 7.90 9.01 -2.90
N HIS A 12 6.82 8.37 -2.42
CA HIS A 12 6.64 6.92 -2.60
C HIS A 12 6.12 6.56 -3.99
N PRO A 13 6.80 5.70 -4.76
CA PRO A 13 6.34 5.29 -6.09
C PRO A 13 5.21 4.25 -6.04
N ALA A 14 4.96 3.58 -4.91
CA ALA A 14 3.90 2.58 -4.81
C ALA A 14 3.18 2.60 -3.44
N LYS A 15 1.87 2.31 -3.46
CA LYS A 15 1.08 1.99 -2.26
C LYS A 15 0.35 0.66 -2.42
N VAL A 16 0.26 -0.10 -1.32
CA VAL A 16 -0.55 -1.32 -1.22
C VAL A 16 -1.65 -1.08 -0.19
N GLN A 17 -2.90 -1.24 -0.61
CA GLN A 17 -4.07 -1.05 0.22
C GLN A 17 -4.60 -2.41 0.65
N LEU A 18 -4.59 -2.69 1.94
CA LEU A 18 -5.12 -3.92 2.51
C LEU A 18 -6.55 -3.66 2.98
N ARG A 19 -7.51 -4.40 2.45
CA ARG A 19 -8.94 -4.28 2.76
C ARG A 19 -9.58 -5.63 3.08
N GLY A 20 -10.48 -5.65 4.06
CA GLY A 20 -11.21 -6.87 4.45
C GLY A 20 -10.39 -7.88 5.25
N PHE A 21 -9.23 -7.49 5.76
CA PHE A 21 -8.46 -8.22 6.77
C PHE A 21 -8.93 -7.79 8.16
N ASP A 22 -8.90 -8.69 9.13
CA ASP A 22 -9.15 -8.31 10.53
C ASP A 22 -7.91 -7.67 11.17
N GLY A 23 -8.06 -7.18 12.40
CA GLY A 23 -6.99 -6.47 13.10
C GLY A 23 -5.77 -7.35 13.40
N GLU A 24 -5.99 -8.62 13.75
CA GLU A 24 -4.90 -9.55 14.07
C GLU A 24 -4.09 -9.90 12.82
N GLU A 25 -4.77 -10.16 11.71
CA GLU A 25 -4.15 -10.41 10.41
C GLU A 25 -3.35 -9.22 9.91
N ILE A 26 -3.89 -8.00 10.06
CA ILE A 26 -3.15 -6.78 9.69
C ILE A 26 -1.88 -6.68 10.52
N LEU A 27 -1.95 -6.84 11.85
CA LEU A 27 -0.78 -6.79 12.72
C LEU A 27 0.27 -7.84 12.33
N GLU A 28 -0.15 -9.04 11.97
CA GLU A 28 0.75 -10.08 11.52
C GLU A 28 1.41 -9.75 10.18
N ILE A 29 0.64 -9.23 9.23
CA ILE A 29 1.16 -8.76 7.94
C ILE A 29 2.17 -7.64 8.15
N LEU A 30 1.88 -6.66 9.01
CA LEU A 30 2.77 -5.54 9.31
C LEU A 30 4.10 -6.01 9.92
N LYS A 31 4.11 -7.03 10.77
CA LYS A 31 5.35 -7.63 11.31
C LYS A 31 6.27 -8.19 10.22
N SER A 32 5.72 -8.55 9.06
CA SER A 32 6.48 -9.10 7.93
C SER A 32 7.00 -8.03 6.95
N VAL A 33 6.68 -6.75 7.19
CA VAL A 33 7.07 -5.62 6.33
C VAL A 33 8.23 -4.87 6.97
N GLU A 34 9.40 -4.91 6.33
CA GLU A 34 10.60 -4.27 6.87
C GLU A 34 10.71 -2.77 6.54
N LYS A 35 10.16 -2.33 5.40
CA LYS A 35 10.29 -0.95 4.89
C LYS A 35 9.01 -0.50 4.18
N ALA A 36 8.04 -0.04 4.96
CA ALA A 36 6.89 0.69 4.44
C ALA A 36 6.39 1.70 5.46
N GLU A 37 5.92 2.84 4.98
CA GLU A 37 5.16 3.78 5.80
C GLU A 37 3.71 3.28 5.91
N VAL A 38 3.19 3.21 7.13
CA VAL A 38 1.89 2.62 7.44
C VAL A 38 0.89 3.72 7.75
N VAL A 39 -0.19 3.78 6.99
CA VAL A 39 -1.29 4.72 7.21
C VAL A 39 -2.58 3.96 7.44
N TRP A 40 -3.15 4.11 8.64
CA TRP A 40 -4.42 3.50 8.99
C TRP A 40 -5.59 4.26 8.34
N SER A 41 -6.58 3.50 7.87
CA SER A 41 -7.81 4.01 7.28
C SER A 41 -9.02 3.31 7.90
N ARG A 42 -10.22 3.86 7.72
CA ARG A 42 -11.45 3.27 8.28
C ARG A 42 -11.69 1.83 7.81
N ASP A 43 -11.23 1.49 6.60
CA ASP A 43 -11.53 0.22 5.93
C ASP A 43 -10.34 -0.76 5.91
N GLY A 44 -9.24 -0.42 6.59
CA GLY A 44 -8.01 -1.22 6.63
C GLY A 44 -6.76 -0.35 6.69
N VAL A 45 -5.68 -0.79 6.04
CA VAL A 45 -4.38 -0.11 6.10
C VAL A 45 -3.79 0.13 4.72
N ASP A 46 -3.11 1.25 4.56
CA ASP A 46 -2.35 1.60 3.36
C ASP A 46 -0.86 1.59 3.68
N LEU A 47 -0.09 0.87 2.87
CA LEU A 47 1.35 0.68 2.99
C LEU A 47 2.03 1.38 1.83
N PHE A 48 2.85 2.39 2.12
CA PHE A 48 3.62 3.11 1.11
C PHE A 48 5.04 2.57 1.05
N PHE A 49 5.47 2.20 -0.16
CA PHE A 49 6.76 1.58 -0.41
C PHE A 49 7.65 2.55 -1.18
N GLU A 50 8.94 2.59 -0.81
CA GLU A 50 9.98 3.38 -1.50
C GLU A 50 10.29 2.82 -2.91
N ASN A 51 9.93 1.56 -3.17
CA ASN A 51 10.13 0.88 -4.46
C ASN A 51 8.86 0.12 -4.89
N VAL A 52 8.57 0.16 -6.19
CA VAL A 52 7.46 -0.59 -6.82
C VAL A 52 7.69 -2.10 -6.74
N ASP A 53 8.95 -2.56 -6.82
CA ASP A 53 9.26 -3.98 -6.80
C ASP A 53 8.99 -4.60 -5.43
N ASP A 54 9.29 -3.88 -4.35
CA ASP A 54 8.97 -4.32 -2.99
C ASP A 54 7.46 -4.48 -2.79
N ALA A 55 6.67 -3.51 -3.28
CA ALA A 55 5.22 -3.59 -3.28
C ALA A 55 4.71 -4.81 -4.06
N ARG A 56 5.31 -5.13 -5.22
CA ARG A 56 4.93 -6.32 -6.03
C ARG A 56 5.26 -7.63 -5.34
N ILE A 57 6.45 -7.73 -4.75
CA ILE A 57 6.87 -8.90 -3.98
C ILE A 57 5.93 -9.10 -2.80
N PHE A 58 5.60 -8.02 -2.09
CA PHE A 58 4.68 -8.04 -0.96
C PHE A 58 3.28 -8.51 -1.37
N VAL A 59 2.69 -7.94 -2.43
CA VAL A 59 1.39 -8.39 -2.97
C VAL A 59 1.44 -9.87 -3.37
N SER A 60 2.55 -10.33 -3.96
CA SER A 60 2.74 -11.73 -4.34
C SER A 60 2.79 -12.66 -3.11
N LYS A 61 3.44 -12.23 -2.02
CA LYS A 61 3.43 -12.96 -0.73
C LYS A 61 2.01 -13.06 -0.17
N LEU A 62 1.25 -11.96 -0.19
CA LEU A 62 -0.15 -11.95 0.28
C LEU A 62 -1.03 -12.91 -0.53
N LYS A 63 -0.88 -12.95 -1.86
CA LYS A 63 -1.61 -13.89 -2.74
C LYS A 63 -1.33 -15.36 -2.43
N LYS A 64 -0.10 -15.69 -2.02
CA LYS A 64 0.27 -17.06 -1.64
C LYS A 64 -0.27 -17.44 -0.27
N ARG A 65 -0.35 -16.48 0.64
CA ARG A 65 -0.73 -16.70 2.03
C ARG A 65 -2.24 -16.67 2.25
N PHE A 66 -2.95 -15.80 1.54
CA PHE A 66 -4.37 -15.55 1.73
C PHE A 66 -5.13 -15.67 0.41
N ARG A 67 -6.40 -16.08 0.49
CA ARG A 67 -7.30 -15.99 -0.65
C ARG A 67 -7.71 -14.54 -0.86
N VAL A 68 -7.07 -13.85 -1.80
CA VAL A 68 -7.26 -12.42 -2.04
C VAL A 68 -7.61 -12.13 -3.51
N ALA A 69 -8.43 -11.11 -3.71
CA ALA A 69 -8.52 -10.42 -4.99
C ALA A 69 -7.56 -9.22 -4.97
N SER A 70 -6.84 -9.00 -6.07
CA SER A 70 -5.96 -7.84 -6.21
C SER A 70 -6.26 -7.07 -7.49
N LYS A 71 -6.31 -5.74 -7.43
CA LYS A 71 -6.37 -4.86 -8.59
C LYS A 71 -5.20 -3.89 -8.56
N MET A 72 -4.63 -3.60 -9.72
CA MET A 72 -3.61 -2.55 -9.88
C MET A 72 -4.20 -1.36 -10.64
N SER A 73 -3.88 -0.16 -10.20
CA SER A 73 -4.14 1.09 -10.91
C SER A 73 -2.94 2.02 -10.78
N THR A 74 -2.94 3.10 -11.56
CA THR A 74 -1.94 4.16 -11.46
C THR A 74 -2.65 5.48 -11.19
N GLU A 75 -2.13 6.25 -10.24
CA GLU A 75 -2.58 7.62 -9.94
C GLU A 75 -1.52 8.58 -10.47
N SER A 76 -1.92 9.59 -11.26
CA SER A 76 -1.00 10.64 -11.70
C SER A 76 -0.75 11.62 -10.54
N LEU A 77 0.53 11.83 -10.21
CA LEU A 77 0.96 12.82 -9.21
C LEU A 77 1.27 14.18 -9.84
N GLY A 78 0.92 14.36 -11.12
CA GLY A 78 1.15 15.57 -11.89
C GLY A 78 2.35 15.49 -12.85
N PHE A 79 2.58 16.60 -13.55
CA PHE A 79 3.60 16.74 -14.58
C PHE A 79 4.66 17.76 -14.15
N LYS A 80 5.88 17.30 -13.88
CA LYS A 80 7.10 18.13 -13.91
C LYS A 80 8.17 17.33 -14.63
N SER A 81 8.42 17.70 -15.90
CA SER A 81 9.37 17.13 -16.88
C SER A 81 9.24 15.64 -17.23
N ARG A 82 8.88 14.77 -16.28
CA ARG A 82 8.52 13.36 -16.48
C ARG A 82 7.26 13.07 -15.68
N ALA A 83 6.29 12.36 -16.27
CA ALA A 83 5.07 12.01 -15.56
C ALA A 83 5.42 11.16 -14.33
N ARG A 84 5.02 11.63 -13.14
CA ARG A 84 5.14 10.87 -11.90
C ARG A 84 3.86 10.11 -11.67
N TYR A 85 3.98 8.80 -11.52
CA TYR A 85 2.86 7.91 -11.24
C TYR A 85 3.06 7.25 -9.90
N LEU A 86 1.97 7.15 -9.14
CA LEU A 86 1.86 6.29 -7.97
C LEU A 86 1.22 4.98 -8.41
N PHE A 87 1.91 3.87 -8.21
CA PHE A 87 1.35 2.53 -8.42
C PHE A 87 0.49 2.14 -7.23
N VAL A 88 -0.77 1.83 -7.49
CA VAL A 88 -1.75 1.51 -6.44
C VAL A 88 -2.14 0.05 -6.57
N TYR A 89 -1.84 -0.74 -5.55
CA TYR A 89 -2.26 -2.13 -5.46
C TYR A 89 -3.37 -2.25 -4.42
N SER A 90 -4.60 -2.46 -4.85
CA SER A 90 -5.72 -2.73 -3.96
C SER A 90 -5.84 -4.23 -3.73
N VAL A 91 -5.61 -4.69 -2.51
CA VAL A 91 -5.67 -6.10 -2.11
C VAL A 91 -6.84 -6.29 -1.15
N ARG A 92 -7.80 -7.11 -1.55
CA ARG A 92 -9.00 -7.43 -0.77
C ARG A 92 -9.04 -8.90 -0.42
N LYS A 93 -9.13 -9.22 0.86
CA LYS A 93 -9.36 -10.60 1.30
C LYS A 93 -10.74 -11.08 0.85
N LEU A 94 -10.79 -12.28 0.29
CA LEU A 94 -12.03 -12.98 -0.04
C LEU A 94 -12.42 -13.83 1.18
N LYS A 95 -13.70 -13.77 1.56
CA LYS A 95 -14.27 -14.60 2.62
C LYS A 95 -14.36 -16.06 2.16
#